data_AF-A0A166VB20-F1
#
_entry.id   AF-A0A166VB20-F1
#
_cell.length_a   1.000
_cell.length_b   1.000
_cell.length_c   1.000
_cell.angle_alpha   90.00
_cell.angle_beta   90.00
_cell.angle_gamma   90.00
#
_symmetry.space_group_name_H-M   'P 1'
#
loop_
_entity.id
_entity.type
_entity.pdbx_description
1 polymer ?
#
loop_
_entity_poly.entity_id
_entity_poly.type
_entity_poly.pdbx_seq_one_letter_code
_entity_poly.pdbx_strand_id
1 'polypeptide(L)'
;MAVQYLRAKNESLGACGNARTASKSFRGQLKDEHIQSCEFWSCRACLLVVFKTERDAHLQKCDRWCCGRCYMSMLKSERDQHLQNCEYWKCPRCNKLYPTSMRDEHKVACLEARPARCNYCRKTGQHKEISQHEAECDARMCPGCKRALKVDTIAAHWAKCTKM
;
A
#
# COMPACT_ATOMS: atom_id res chain seq x y z
N MET A 1 -30.62 -2.05 -24.09
CA MET A 1 -30.09 -3.44 -24.15
C MET A 1 -28.59 -3.56 -23.82
N ALA A 2 -27.89 -2.51 -23.37
CA ALA A 2 -26.44 -2.57 -23.09
C ALA A 2 -26.05 -3.18 -21.71
N VAL A 3 -27.00 -3.31 -20.78
CA VAL A 3 -26.70 -3.70 -19.38
C VAL A 3 -26.62 -5.22 -19.20
N GLN A 4 -27.37 -6.00 -19.99
CA GLN A 4 -27.34 -7.48 -19.91
C GLN A 4 -26.06 -8.09 -20.52
N TYR A 5 -25.43 -7.42 -21.50
CA TYR A 5 -24.18 -7.88 -22.13
C TYR A 5 -22.96 -7.76 -21.20
N LEU A 6 -22.99 -6.86 -20.21
CA LEU A 6 -21.91 -6.68 -19.22
C LEU A 6 -21.92 -7.73 -18.10
N ARG A 7 -23.04 -8.42 -17.85
CA ARG A 7 -23.09 -9.53 -16.88
C ARG A 7 -22.51 -10.82 -17.46
N ALA A 8 -22.81 -11.16 -18.71
CA ALA A 8 -22.32 -12.39 -19.34
C ALA A 8 -20.79 -12.39 -19.57
N LYS A 9 -20.16 -11.22 -19.81
CA LYS A 9 -18.69 -11.11 -19.87
C LYS A 9 -18.01 -11.23 -18.50
N ASN A 10 -18.69 -10.92 -17.39
CA ASN A 10 -18.07 -11.00 -16.06
C ASN A 10 -17.95 -12.44 -15.53
N GLU A 11 -18.75 -13.39 -16.04
CA GLU A 11 -18.73 -14.78 -15.60
C GLU A 11 -17.56 -15.57 -16.21
N SER A 12 -17.15 -15.27 -17.45
CA SER A 12 -15.92 -15.83 -18.05
C SER A 12 -14.63 -15.15 -17.58
N LEU A 13 -14.73 -13.96 -16.96
CA LEU A 13 -13.60 -13.21 -16.37
C LEU A 13 -13.40 -13.47 -14.87
N GLY A 14 -14.19 -14.36 -14.27
CA GLY A 14 -14.23 -14.65 -12.83
C GLY A 14 -12.90 -15.10 -12.21
N ALA A 15 -11.96 -15.59 -13.02
CA ALA A 15 -10.64 -16.02 -12.54
C ALA A 15 -9.68 -14.85 -12.22
N CYS A 16 -9.81 -13.70 -12.88
CA CYS A 16 -8.87 -12.57 -12.70
C CYS A 16 -9.41 -11.46 -11.78
N GLY A 17 -10.74 -11.28 -11.72
CA GLY A 17 -11.37 -10.19 -10.95
C GLY A 17 -11.33 -10.36 -9.43
N ASN A 18 -11.31 -11.60 -8.93
CA ASN A 18 -11.45 -11.92 -7.49
C ASN A 18 -10.13 -12.25 -6.77
N ALA A 19 -8.98 -12.13 -7.43
CA ALA A 19 -7.66 -12.29 -6.78
C ALA A 19 -7.37 -11.22 -5.70
N ARG A 20 -8.23 -10.21 -5.52
CA ARG A 20 -8.12 -9.23 -4.42
C ARG A 20 -8.64 -9.72 -3.07
N THR A 21 -9.55 -10.70 -3.05
CA THR A 21 -10.16 -11.21 -1.80
C THR A 21 -9.67 -12.61 -1.44
N ALA A 22 -9.14 -13.37 -2.39
CA ALA A 22 -8.52 -14.66 -2.13
C ALA A 22 -7.08 -14.51 -1.62
N SER A 23 -6.84 -15.00 -0.40
CA SER A 23 -5.54 -15.39 0.18
C SER A 23 -4.56 -14.30 0.65
N LYS A 24 -4.57 -14.06 1.97
CA LYS A 24 -3.47 -13.41 2.71
C LYS A 24 -2.16 -14.23 2.73
N SER A 25 -2.09 -15.39 2.05
CA SER A 25 -0.98 -16.34 2.14
C SER A 25 -0.35 -16.75 0.81
N PHE A 26 -0.90 -16.38 -0.36
CA PHE A 26 -0.22 -16.62 -1.65
C PHE A 26 0.72 -15.45 -1.96
N ARG A 27 2.01 -15.75 -1.79
CA ARG A 27 3.17 -14.85 -1.72
C ARG A 27 3.40 -14.13 -3.05
N GLY A 28 3.88 -12.89 -2.97
CA GLY A 28 3.94 -11.89 -4.05
C GLY A 28 4.49 -12.32 -5.42
N GLN A 29 5.31 -13.37 -5.51
CA GLN A 29 5.86 -13.85 -6.78
C GLN A 29 4.76 -14.29 -7.77
N LEU A 30 3.80 -15.09 -7.32
CA LEU A 30 2.67 -15.51 -8.16
C LEU A 30 1.76 -14.36 -8.56
N LYS A 31 1.70 -13.32 -7.73
CA LYS A 31 0.93 -12.11 -8.03
C LYS A 31 1.60 -11.25 -9.09
N ASP A 32 2.91 -11.08 -9.02
CA ASP A 32 3.65 -10.28 -10.01
C ASP A 32 3.70 -11.01 -11.36
N GLU A 33 3.96 -12.32 -11.36
CA GLU A 33 3.87 -13.18 -12.55
C GLU A 33 2.46 -13.13 -13.17
N HIS A 34 1.42 -13.24 -12.35
CA HIS A 34 0.04 -13.07 -12.82
C HIS A 34 -0.22 -11.66 -13.36
N ILE A 35 0.21 -10.60 -12.67
CA ILE A 35 0.03 -9.22 -13.15
C ILE A 35 0.76 -9.01 -14.48
N GLN A 36 1.90 -9.65 -14.70
CA GLN A 36 2.64 -9.58 -15.96
C GLN A 36 1.90 -10.34 -17.08
N SER A 37 1.47 -11.57 -16.84
CA SER A 37 0.84 -12.47 -17.82
C SER A 37 -0.65 -12.22 -18.07
N CYS A 38 -1.38 -11.65 -17.11
CA CYS A 38 -2.82 -11.45 -17.21
C CYS A 38 -3.15 -10.43 -18.31
N GLU A 39 -3.94 -10.79 -19.30
CA GLU A 39 -4.33 -9.88 -20.39
C GLU A 39 -5.40 -8.86 -19.96
N PHE A 40 -5.95 -9.02 -18.76
CA PHE A 40 -7.01 -8.19 -18.22
C PHE A 40 -6.48 -7.12 -17.26
N TRP A 41 -7.16 -5.98 -17.22
CA TRP A 41 -6.89 -4.89 -16.32
C TRP A 41 -8.21 -4.37 -15.73
N SER A 42 -8.23 -4.18 -14.41
CA SER A 42 -9.39 -3.61 -13.70
C SER A 42 -9.16 -2.14 -13.41
N CYS A 43 -10.05 -1.29 -13.93
CA CYS A 43 -10.04 0.14 -13.66
C CYS A 43 -10.37 0.42 -12.20
N ARG A 44 -9.48 1.09 -11.45
CA ARG A 44 -9.75 1.44 -10.04
C ARG A 44 -10.89 2.44 -9.87
N ALA A 45 -11.19 3.23 -10.90
CA ALA A 45 -12.21 4.27 -10.82
C ALA A 45 -13.63 3.72 -10.99
N CYS A 46 -13.86 2.85 -11.97
CA CYS A 46 -15.18 2.28 -12.27
C CYS A 46 -15.32 0.78 -12.00
N LEU A 47 -14.25 0.12 -11.57
CA LEU A 47 -14.14 -1.33 -11.33
C LEU A 47 -14.36 -2.22 -12.57
N LEU A 48 -14.60 -1.63 -13.74
CA LEU A 48 -14.70 -2.37 -14.99
C LEU A 48 -13.39 -3.09 -15.31
N VAL A 49 -13.50 -4.35 -15.72
CA VAL A 49 -12.41 -5.15 -16.26
C VAL A 49 -12.41 -5.01 -17.79
N VAL A 50 -11.27 -4.62 -18.36
CA VAL A 50 -11.06 -4.49 -19.81
C VAL A 50 -9.75 -5.18 -20.20
N PHE A 51 -9.50 -5.36 -21.49
CA PHE A 51 -8.19 -5.84 -21.93
C PHE A 51 -7.10 -4.80 -21.66
N LYS A 52 -5.87 -5.24 -21.38
CA LYS A 52 -4.70 -4.36 -21.22
C LYS A 52 -4.47 -3.49 -22.44
N THR A 53 -4.69 -4.03 -23.64
CA THR A 53 -4.62 -3.29 -24.92
C THR A 53 -5.66 -2.18 -25.03
N GLU A 54 -6.78 -2.29 -24.30
CA GLU A 54 -7.85 -1.29 -24.28
C GLU A 54 -7.75 -0.32 -23.08
N ARG A 55 -6.75 -0.48 -22.21
CA ARG A 55 -6.60 0.29 -20.98
C ARG A 55 -6.60 1.80 -21.23
N ASP A 56 -5.82 2.26 -22.19
CA ASP A 56 -5.65 3.70 -22.43
C ASP A 56 -6.91 4.31 -23.06
N ALA A 57 -7.52 3.61 -24.01
CA ALA A 57 -8.81 3.98 -24.59
C ALA A 57 -9.92 4.04 -23.51
N HIS A 58 -9.90 3.11 -22.56
CA HIS A 58 -10.78 3.16 -21.40
C HIS A 58 -10.48 4.37 -20.51
N LEU A 59 -9.22 4.63 -20.15
CA LEU A 59 -8.86 5.75 -19.27
C LEU A 59 -9.22 7.12 -19.85
N GLN A 60 -9.15 7.27 -21.18
CA GLN A 60 -9.60 8.47 -21.89
C GLN A 60 -11.12 8.69 -21.77
N LYS A 61 -11.91 7.60 -21.85
CA LYS A 61 -13.39 7.65 -21.82
C LYS A 61 -13.98 7.52 -20.42
N CYS A 62 -13.23 7.01 -19.45
CA CYS A 62 -13.70 6.76 -18.10
C CYS A 62 -13.96 8.09 -17.40
N ASP A 63 -15.23 8.41 -17.21
CA ASP A 63 -15.70 9.59 -16.49
C ASP A 63 -15.78 9.36 -14.97
N ARG A 64 -15.53 8.14 -14.51
CA ARG A 64 -15.51 7.80 -13.09
C ARG A 64 -14.19 8.21 -12.43
N TRP A 65 -14.27 8.48 -11.15
CA TRP A 65 -13.15 8.73 -10.23
C TRP A 65 -13.38 7.96 -8.93
N CYS A 66 -12.30 7.46 -8.32
CA CYS A 66 -12.35 6.79 -7.02
C CYS A 66 -11.60 7.65 -6.00
N CYS A 67 -12.28 8.01 -4.92
CA CYS A 67 -11.67 8.83 -3.88
C CYS A 67 -10.57 8.06 -3.15
N GLY A 68 -9.35 8.59 -3.13
CA GLY A 68 -8.23 7.99 -2.40
C GLY A 68 -8.39 7.98 -0.87
N ARG A 69 -9.37 8.73 -0.33
CA ARG A 69 -9.71 8.75 1.09
C ARG A 69 -10.71 7.62 1.40
N CYS A 70 -11.94 7.70 0.89
CA CYS A 70 -13.01 6.74 1.23
C CYS A 70 -13.18 5.55 0.26
N TYR A 71 -12.43 5.51 -0.85
CA TYR A 71 -12.56 4.53 -1.93
C TYR A 71 -13.92 4.50 -2.65
N MET A 72 -14.79 5.49 -2.41
CA MET A 72 -16.05 5.61 -3.12
C MET A 72 -15.81 6.00 -4.58
N SER A 73 -16.53 5.34 -5.48
CA SER A 73 -16.54 5.64 -6.92
C SER A 73 -17.66 6.63 -7.24
N MET A 74 -17.35 7.65 -8.02
CA MET A 74 -18.27 8.73 -8.40
C MET A 74 -17.86 9.33 -9.76
N LEU A 75 -18.60 10.32 -10.26
CA LEU A 75 -18.22 11.01 -11.49
C LEU A 75 -17.04 11.97 -11.23
N LYS A 76 -16.19 12.18 -12.25
CA LYS A 76 -15.08 13.14 -12.21
C LYS A 76 -15.57 14.56 -11.96
N SER A 77 -16.77 14.91 -12.44
CA SER A 77 -17.43 16.20 -12.19
C SER A 77 -17.78 16.42 -10.71
N GLU A 78 -17.97 15.36 -9.93
CA GLU A 78 -18.32 15.42 -8.50
C GLU A 78 -17.08 15.44 -7.59
N ARG A 79 -15.88 15.31 -8.18
CA ARG A 79 -14.61 15.15 -7.44
C ARG A 79 -14.38 16.26 -6.43
N ASP A 80 -14.50 17.52 -6.85
CA ASP A 80 -14.10 18.65 -6.01
C ASP A 80 -15.09 18.84 -4.85
N GLN A 81 -16.39 18.73 -5.13
CA GLN A 81 -17.43 18.72 -4.10
C GLN A 81 -17.22 17.58 -3.10
N HIS A 82 -16.91 16.38 -3.59
CA HIS A 82 -16.60 15.27 -2.71
C HIS A 82 -15.34 15.52 -1.88
N LEU A 83 -14.27 16.09 -2.43
CA LEU A 83 -13.04 16.34 -1.68
C LEU A 83 -13.22 17.36 -0.55
N GLN A 84 -14.12 18.33 -0.74
CA GLN A 84 -14.53 19.29 0.29
C GLN A 84 -15.35 18.62 1.39
N ASN A 85 -16.28 17.72 1.03
CA ASN A 85 -17.24 17.11 1.94
C ASN A 85 -16.87 15.67 2.38
N CYS A 86 -15.68 15.18 2.04
CA CYS A 86 -15.30 13.81 2.35
C CYS A 86 -15.15 13.63 3.86
N GLU A 87 -16.12 12.95 4.48
CA GLU A 87 -16.15 12.65 5.90
C GLU A 87 -15.12 11.61 6.33
N TYR A 88 -14.30 11.12 5.40
CA TYR A 88 -13.29 10.11 5.66
C TYR A 88 -11.88 10.63 5.47
N TRP A 89 -10.99 10.08 6.29
CA TRP A 89 -9.57 10.34 6.26
C TRP A 89 -8.81 9.03 6.34
N LYS A 90 -7.82 8.88 5.46
CA LYS A 90 -6.90 7.74 5.48
C LYS A 90 -5.65 8.12 6.24
N CYS A 91 -5.36 7.41 7.33
CA CYS A 91 -4.18 7.68 8.13
C CYS A 91 -2.92 7.29 7.33
N PRO A 92 -1.97 8.22 7.07
CA PRO A 92 -0.77 7.91 6.28
C PRO A 92 0.19 6.97 7.02
N ARG A 93 0.05 6.80 8.34
CA ARG A 93 0.92 5.95 9.15
C ARG A 93 0.48 4.50 9.17
N CYS A 94 -0.81 4.22 9.35
CA CYS A 94 -1.34 2.86 9.43
C CYS A 94 -2.12 2.43 8.19
N ASN A 95 -2.34 3.33 7.22
CA ASN A 95 -3.11 3.13 5.99
C ASN A 95 -4.58 2.71 6.18
N LYS A 96 -5.11 2.79 7.41
CA LYS A 96 -6.52 2.52 7.72
C LYS A 96 -7.38 3.77 7.49
N LEU A 97 -8.67 3.53 7.26
CA LEU A 97 -9.69 4.53 6.99
C LEU A 97 -10.44 4.87 8.28
N TYR A 98 -10.67 6.16 8.52
CA TYR A 98 -11.39 6.67 9.69
C TYR A 98 -12.34 7.80 9.30
N PRO A 99 -13.40 8.05 10.07
CA PRO A 99 -14.13 9.31 10.01
C PRO A 99 -13.20 10.49 10.30
N THR A 100 -13.41 11.62 9.63
CA THR A 100 -12.64 12.85 9.81
C THR A 100 -12.81 13.39 11.23
N SER A 101 -13.96 13.17 11.88
CA SER A 101 -14.20 13.51 13.30
C SER A 101 -13.26 12.81 14.28
N MET A 102 -12.77 11.60 13.94
CA MET A 102 -11.84 10.82 14.76
C MET A 102 -10.37 11.08 14.41
N ARG A 103 -10.08 12.03 13.51
CA ARG A 103 -8.74 12.22 12.95
C ARG A 103 -7.69 12.49 14.03
N ASP A 104 -7.96 13.43 14.94
CA ASP A 104 -6.94 13.88 15.89
C ASP A 104 -6.75 12.90 17.04
N GLU A 105 -7.82 12.29 17.55
CA GLU A 105 -7.75 11.17 18.49
C GLU A 105 -6.94 10.01 17.89
N HIS A 106 -7.24 9.61 16.65
CA HIS A 106 -6.49 8.57 15.97
C HIS A 106 -5.02 8.93 15.76
N LYS A 107 -4.66 10.20 15.48
CA LYS A 107 -3.25 10.57 15.31
C LYS A 107 -2.44 10.28 16.57
N VAL A 108 -2.99 10.56 17.74
CA VAL A 108 -2.36 10.29 19.05
C VAL A 108 -2.29 8.78 19.26
N ALA A 109 -3.42 8.08 19.21
CA ALA A 109 -3.47 6.64 19.41
C ALA A 109 -2.62 5.86 18.40
N CYS A 110 -2.57 6.28 17.14
CA CYS A 110 -1.75 5.65 16.10
C CYS A 110 -0.25 5.90 16.30
N LEU A 111 0.13 7.04 16.86
CA LEU A 111 1.53 7.29 17.22
C LEU A 111 1.97 6.36 18.34
N GLU A 112 1.10 6.14 19.33
CA GLU A 112 1.39 5.28 20.48
C GLU A 112 1.34 3.78 20.12
N ALA A 113 0.37 3.37 19.29
CA ALA A 113 0.17 1.97 18.92
C ALA A 113 1.19 1.45 17.91
N ARG A 114 1.83 2.33 17.12
CA ARG A 114 2.80 1.90 16.11
C ARG A 114 4.15 1.62 16.79
N PRO A 115 4.72 0.42 16.64
CA PRO A 115 6.06 0.17 17.12
C PRO A 115 7.05 1.12 16.44
N ALA A 116 7.84 1.82 17.25
CA ALA A 116 9.03 2.50 16.77
C ALA A 116 10.07 1.46 16.35
N ARG A 117 11.01 1.87 15.51
CA ARG A 117 12.10 1.01 15.04
C ARG A 117 13.41 1.76 15.20
N CYS A 118 14.36 1.12 15.88
CA CYS A 118 15.72 1.64 15.99
C CYS A 118 16.36 1.76 14.61
N ASN A 119 16.91 2.94 14.30
CA ASN A 119 17.53 3.20 13.00
C ASN A 119 18.80 2.36 12.76
N TYR A 120 19.45 1.90 13.82
CA TYR A 120 20.74 1.23 13.74
C TYR A 120 20.69 -0.30 13.79
N CYS A 121 19.84 -0.87 14.64
CA CYS A 121 19.73 -2.32 14.80
C CYS A 121 18.44 -2.91 14.23
N ARG A 122 17.49 -2.05 13.81
CA ARG A 122 16.17 -2.43 13.30
C ARG A 122 15.25 -3.11 14.33
N LYS A 123 15.62 -3.16 15.62
CA LYS A 123 14.75 -3.60 16.73
C LYS A 123 13.47 -2.75 16.74
N THR A 124 12.33 -3.39 16.97
CA THR A 124 11.03 -2.75 17.10
C THR A 124 10.55 -2.78 18.55
N GLY A 125 9.86 -1.75 19.00
CA GLY A 125 9.35 -1.63 20.37
C GLY A 125 8.45 -0.41 20.52
N GLN A 126 8.00 -0.11 21.73
CA GLN A 126 7.27 1.13 21.98
C GLN A 126 8.18 2.34 21.75
N HIS A 127 7.60 3.51 21.42
CA HIS A 127 8.37 4.73 21.17
C HIS A 127 9.33 5.08 22.32
N LYS A 128 8.87 4.97 23.57
CA LYS A 128 9.69 5.23 24.77
C LYS A 128 10.86 4.24 24.88
N GLU A 129 10.60 2.95 24.70
CA GLU A 129 11.61 1.89 24.75
C GLU A 129 12.67 2.04 23.65
N ILE A 130 12.24 2.41 22.43
CA ILE A 130 13.17 2.60 21.30
C ILE A 130 14.02 3.85 21.49
N SER A 131 13.45 4.93 22.03
CA SER A 131 14.23 6.14 22.34
C SER A 131 15.33 5.86 23.36
N GLN A 132 15.03 5.09 24.42
CA GLN A 132 16.04 4.65 25.40
C GLN A 132 17.06 3.72 24.76
N HIS A 133 16.58 2.74 23.98
CA HIS A 133 17.45 1.81 23.28
C HIS A 133 18.41 2.53 22.31
N GLU A 134 17.98 3.57 21.58
CA GLU A 134 18.85 4.30 20.65
C GLU A 134 19.99 5.04 21.36
N ALA A 135 19.83 5.46 22.62
CA ALA A 135 20.90 6.06 23.41
C ALA A 135 21.99 5.05 23.79
N GLU A 136 21.61 3.78 23.96
CA GLU A 136 22.51 2.69 24.35
C GLU A 136 22.90 1.78 23.16
N CYS A 137 22.35 2.04 21.97
CA CYS A 137 22.52 1.17 20.81
C CYS A 137 23.93 1.31 20.22
N ASP A 138 24.75 0.30 20.48
CA ASP A 138 26.06 0.10 19.87
C ASP A 138 26.00 -0.53 18.48
N ALA A 139 24.82 -0.74 17.90
CA ALA A 139 24.70 -1.24 16.54
C ALA A 139 24.90 -0.11 15.52
N ARG A 140 25.35 -0.45 14.33
CA ARG A 140 25.39 0.40 13.14
C ARG A 140 25.01 -0.43 11.92
N MET A 141 24.36 0.23 10.96
CA MET A 141 23.94 -0.39 9.71
C MET A 141 25.05 -0.32 8.68
N CYS A 142 25.42 -1.47 8.09
CA CYS A 142 26.29 -1.48 6.92
C CYS A 142 25.52 -0.87 5.71
N PRO A 143 26.04 0.18 5.05
CA PRO A 143 25.37 0.83 3.93
C PRO A 143 25.19 -0.10 2.73
N GLY A 144 26.10 -1.06 2.56
CA GLY A 144 26.10 -2.05 1.50
C GLY A 144 25.09 -3.18 1.71
N CYS A 145 25.35 -4.07 2.67
CA CYS A 145 24.51 -5.24 2.89
C CYS A 145 23.26 -5.02 3.77
N LYS A 146 23.09 -3.81 4.34
CA LYS A 146 22.00 -3.45 5.27
C LYS A 146 21.89 -4.35 6.51
N ARG A 147 23.00 -4.98 6.94
CA ARG A 147 23.08 -5.72 8.20
C ARG A 147 23.41 -4.78 9.37
N ALA A 148 22.77 -5.00 10.50
CA ALA A 148 23.11 -4.37 11.77
C ALA A 148 24.30 -5.11 12.41
N LEU A 149 25.32 -4.36 12.82
CA LEU A 149 26.58 -4.87 13.38
C LEU A 149 26.95 -4.02 14.59
N LYS A 150 27.62 -4.59 15.58
CA LYS A 150 28.16 -3.80 16.69
C LYS A 150 29.30 -2.89 16.21
N VAL A 151 29.45 -1.70 16.82
CA VAL A 151 30.44 -0.68 16.43
C VAL A 151 31.86 -1.24 16.40
N ASP A 152 32.22 -2.10 17.35
CA ASP A 152 33.54 -2.76 17.43
C ASP A 152 33.81 -3.69 16.24
N THR A 153 32.78 -4.36 15.73
CA THR A 153 32.90 -5.32 14.61
C THR A 153 32.73 -4.70 13.23
N ILE A 154 32.27 -3.45 13.12
CA ILE A 154 31.87 -2.88 11.83
C ILE A 154 33.05 -2.69 10.87
N ALA A 155 34.23 -2.34 11.39
CA ALA A 155 35.44 -2.17 10.58
C ALA A 155 35.87 -3.49 9.92
N ALA A 156 35.87 -4.58 10.69
CA ALA A 156 36.19 -5.91 10.18
C ALA A 156 35.16 -6.40 9.15
N HIS A 157 33.90 -6.01 9.30
CA HIS A 157 32.87 -6.28 8.31
C HIS A 157 33.08 -5.47 7.03
N TRP A 158 33.36 -4.17 7.12
CA TRP A 158 33.59 -3.32 5.95
C TRP A 158 34.71 -3.84 5.06
N ALA A 159 35.80 -4.35 5.65
CA ALA A 159 36.90 -4.97 4.91
C ALA A 159 36.48 -6.23 4.10
N LYS A 160 35.36 -6.88 4.45
CA LYS A 160 34.88 -8.12 3.81
C LYS A 160 33.56 -7.93 3.06
N CYS A 161 32.94 -6.76 3.13
CA CYS A 161 31.61 -6.55 2.57
C CYS A 161 31.70 -6.33 1.06
N THR A 162 31.24 -7.29 0.27
CA THR A 162 31.27 -7.23 -1.20
C THR A 162 30.03 -6.60 -1.82
N LYS A 163 29.02 -6.26 -1.02
CA LYS A 163 27.81 -5.59 -1.46
C LYS A 163 28.03 -4.10 -1.26
N MET A 164 28.39 -3.35 -2.29
CA MET A 164 28.37 -1.87 -2.30
C MET A 164 27.32 -1.37 -3.29
#